data_AF-A0A1A6G0V9-F1
#
_entry.id   AF-A0A1A6G0V9-F1
#
_cell.length_a   1.000
_cell.length_b   1.000
_cell.length_c   1.000
_cell.angle_alpha   90.00
_cell.angle_beta   90.00
_cell.angle_gamma   90.00
#
_symmetry.space_group_name_H-M   'P 1'
#
loop_
_entity.id
_entity.type
_entity.pdbx_description
1 polymer ?
#
loop_
_entity_poly.entity_id
_entity_poly.type
_entity_poly.pdbx_seq_one_letter_code
_entity_poly.pdbx_strand_id
1 'polypeptide(L)' 'TGFADYNIYTDWANHYLAKSGHKRLIKDLQQDIADGVLLAEIIQIIANEKVEDINGCPRSHSQ' A
#
# COMPACT_ATOMS: atom_id res chain seq x y z
N THR A 1 1.33 -25.23 15.93
CA THR A 1 2.02 -23.93 16.05
C THR A 1 1.44 -23.01 14.99
N GLY A 2 0.53 -22.12 15.40
CA GLY A 2 -0.27 -21.28 14.49
C GLY A 2 0.40 -19.93 14.23
N PHE A 3 1.00 -19.77 13.05
CA PHE A 3 1.65 -18.53 12.60
C PHE A 3 1.45 -18.24 11.10
N ALA A 4 0.36 -18.74 10.48
CA ALA A 4 0.13 -18.55 9.04
C ALA A 4 -0.95 -17.51 8.69
N ASP A 5 -1.81 -17.09 9.62
CA ASP A 5 -3.07 -16.39 9.26
C ASP A 5 -3.09 -14.86 9.47
N TYR A 6 -2.00 -14.21 9.89
CA TYR A 6 -2.06 -12.79 10.30
C TYR A 6 -1.71 -11.76 9.21
N ASN A 7 -1.24 -12.18 8.04
CA ASN A 7 -0.77 -11.27 6.99
C ASN A 7 -1.72 -11.16 5.80
N ILE A 8 -3.00 -11.55 5.94
CA ILE A 8 -3.97 -11.62 4.84
C ILE A 8 -4.01 -10.31 4.04
N TYR A 9 -4.10 -9.16 4.71
CA TYR A 9 -4.15 -7.85 4.02
C TYR A 9 -2.81 -7.43 3.42
N THR A 10 -1.69 -7.82 4.06
CA THR A 10 -0.34 -7.58 3.54
C THR A 10 -0.10 -8.40 2.27
N ASP A 11 -0.45 -9.68 2.28
CA ASP A 11 -0.28 -10.60 1.15
C ASP A 11 -1.21 -10.23 -0.01
N TRP A 12 -2.46 -9.90 0.30
CA TRP A 12 -3.42 -9.37 -0.68
C TRP A 12 -2.90 -8.11 -1.35
N ALA A 13 -2.43 -7.12 -0.57
CA ALA A 13 -1.92 -5.87 -1.15
C ALA A 13 -0.64 -6.12 -1.99
N ASN A 14 0.29 -6.92 -1.47
CA ASN A 14 1.53 -7.28 -2.16
C ASN A 14 1.28 -8.04 -3.46
N HIS A 15 0.23 -8.86 -3.54
CA HIS A 15 -0.18 -9.50 -4.78
C HIS A 15 -0.43 -8.48 -5.91
N TYR A 16 -1.16 -7.40 -5.62
CA TYR A 16 -1.46 -6.35 -6.61
C TYR A 16 -0.25 -5.45 -6.90
N LEU A 17 0.57 -5.13 -5.90
CA LEU A 17 1.81 -4.38 -6.09
C LEU A 17 2.80 -5.15 -6.99
N ALA A 18 3.00 -6.45 -6.74
CA ALA A 18 3.86 -7.29 -7.57
C ALA A 18 3.33 -7.43 -9.01
N LYS A 19 2.02 -7.61 -9.17
CA LYS A 19 1.36 -7.73 -10.48
C LYS A 19 1.52 -6.47 -11.34
N SER A 20 1.55 -5.30 -10.73
CA SER A 20 1.76 -4.01 -11.42
C SER A 20 3.23 -3.64 -11.63
N GLY A 21 4.18 -4.46 -11.14
CA GLY A 21 5.61 -4.23 -11.30
C GLY A 21 6.22 -3.26 -10.26
N HIS A 22 5.52 -2.97 -9.16
CA HIS A 22 6.05 -2.14 -8.08
C HIS A 22 7.25 -2.84 -7.42
N LYS A 23 8.33 -2.08 -7.20
CA LYS A 23 9.55 -2.57 -6.55
C LYS A 23 9.46 -2.56 -5.02
N ARG A 24 8.57 -1.73 -4.46
CA ARG A 24 8.32 -1.62 -3.03
C ARG A 24 7.14 -2.51 -2.68
N LEU A 25 7.33 -3.38 -1.69
CA LEU A 25 6.30 -4.24 -1.10
C LEU A 25 6.07 -3.81 0.35
N ILE A 26 4.88 -4.06 0.86
CA ILE A 26 4.50 -3.83 2.26
C ILE A 26 5.17 -4.90 3.12
N LYS A 27 5.84 -4.46 4.18
CA LYS A 27 6.43 -5.28 5.25
C LYS A 27 5.66 -5.10 6.55
N ASP A 28 5.27 -3.86 6.85
CA ASP A 28 4.42 -3.51 7.99
C ASP A 28 3.26 -2.68 7.45
N LEU A 29 2.07 -3.28 7.43
CA LEU A 29 0.88 -2.65 6.86
C LEU A 29 0.55 -1.33 7.55
N GLN A 30 0.75 -1.19 8.87
CA GLN A 30 0.40 0.03 9.58
C GLN A 30 1.39 1.16 9.29
N GLN A 31 2.67 0.84 9.16
CA GLN A 31 3.71 1.84 8.92
C GLN A 31 3.81 2.23 7.45
N ASP A 32 3.79 1.25 6.55
CA ASP A 32 4.07 1.46 5.12
C ASP A 32 2.93 2.20 4.39
N ILE A 33 1.71 2.21 4.95
CA ILE A 33 0.56 2.94 4.39
C ILE A 33 0.25 4.26 5.13
N ALA A 34 1.02 4.59 6.17
CA ALA A 34 0.67 5.66 7.12
C ALA A 34 0.54 7.03 6.45
N ASP A 35 1.29 7.28 5.39
CA ASP A 35 1.28 8.54 4.63
C ASP A 35 0.20 8.58 3.53
N GLY A 36 -0.52 7.48 3.34
CA GLY A 36 -1.59 7.33 2.37
C GLY A 36 -1.15 7.13 0.91
N VAL A 37 0.13 7.28 0.57
CA VAL A 37 0.60 7.20 -0.83
C VAL A 37 0.49 5.77 -1.34
N LEU A 38 1.04 4.80 -0.60
CA LEU A 38 1.00 3.39 -1.00
C LEU A 38 -0.43 2.83 -0.99
N LEU A 39 -1.28 3.31 -0.08
CA LEU A 39 -2.70 2.98 -0.06
C LEU A 39 -3.39 3.45 -1.35
N ALA A 40 -3.12 4.68 -1.78
CA ALA A 40 -3.70 5.24 -2.98
C ALA A 40 -3.19 4.51 -4.24
N GLU A 41 -1.91 4.11 -4.27
CA GLU A 41 -1.36 3.23 -5.32
C GLU A 41 -2.11 1.89 -5.41
N ILE A 42 -2.38 1.23 -4.29
CA ILE A 42 -3.14 -0.04 -4.26
C ILE A 42 -4.56 0.16 -4.80
N ILE A 43 -5.25 1.22 -4.39
CA ILE A 43 -6.60 1.56 -4.90
C ILE A 43 -6.56 1.75 -6.42
N GLN A 44 -5.60 2.51 -6.94
CA GLN A 44 -5.44 2.73 -8.38
C GLN A 44 -5.24 1.42 -9.15
N ILE A 45 -4.41 0.51 -8.63
CA ILE A 45 -4.16 -0.79 -9.27
C ILE A 45 -5.43 -1.64 -9.34
N ILE A 46 -6.24 -1.64 -8.27
CA ILE A 46 -7.44 -2.49 -8.17
C ILE A 46 -8.61 -1.90 -8.95
N ALA A 47 -8.81 -0.59 -8.86
CA ALA A 47 -9.85 0.11 -9.60
C ALA A 47 -9.54 0.21 -11.10
N ASN A 48 -8.27 0.05 -11.48
CA ASN A 48 -7.79 0.33 -12.84
C ASN A 48 -8.16 1.76 -13.29
N GLU A 49 -8.18 2.68 -12.32
CA GLU A 49 -8.54 4.08 -12.48
C GLU A 49 -7.54 4.94 -11.71
N LYS A 50 -7.31 6.17 -12.20
CA LYS A 50 -6.44 7.12 -11.53
C LYS A 50 -7.18 7.70 -10.33
N VAL A 51 -6.54 7.70 -9.17
CA VAL A 51 -7.04 8.40 -7.98
C VAL A 51 -6.50 9.82 -8.06
N GLU A 52 -7.42 10.78 -8.10
CA GLU A 52 -7.08 12.20 -8.20
C GLU A 52 -6.66 12.78 -6.84
N ASP A 53 -6.01 13.94 -6.86
CA ASP A 53 -5.66 14.72 -5.67
C ASP A 53 -4.77 14.04 -4.61
N ILE A 54 -3.96 13.04 -4.99
CA ILE A 54 -2.95 12.45 -4.09
C ILE A 54 -1.73 13.38 -3.96
N ASN A 55 -1.35 13.70 -2.72
CA ASN A 55 -0.04 14.28 -2.44
C ASN A 55 1.05 13.18 -2.48
N GLY A 56 1.80 13.09 -3.58
CA GLY A 56 2.85 12.07 -3.74
C GLY A 56 4.11 12.27 -2.88
N CYS A 57 4.24 13.42 -2.21
CA CYS A 57 5.37 13.74 -1.33
C CYS A 57 4.85 14.37 -0.03
N PRO A 58 4.12 13.63 0.81
CA PRO A 58 3.64 14.14 2.08
C PRO A 58 4.83 14.50 2.97
N ARG A 59 4.86 15.75 3.45
CA ARG A 59 5.85 16.15 4.47
C ARG A 59 5.39 15.58 5.82
N SER A 60 6.33 15.12 6.64
CA SER A 60 6.04 14.65 8.00
C SER A 60 5.22 15.69 8.76
N HIS A 61 4.29 15.25 9.61
CA HIS A 61 3.54 16.12 10.53
C HIS A 61 4.50 16.98 11.38
N SER A 62 4.77 18.19 10.91
CA SER A 62 5.26 19.30 11.71
C SER A 62 4.34 20.49 11.47
N GLN A 63 3.16 20.43 12.10
CA GLN A 63 2.38 21.59 12.50
C GLN A 63 2.19 21.55 14.01
#